data_AF-A0A7C4VEW4-F1
#
_entry.id   AF-A0A7C4VEW4-F1
#
_cell.length_a   1.000
_cell.length_b   1.000
_cell.length_c   1.000
_cell.angle_alpha   90.00
_cell.angle_beta   90.00
_cell.angle_gamma   90.00
#
_symmetry.space_group_name_H-M   'P 1'
#
loop_
_entity.id
_entity.type
_entity.pdbx_description
1 polymer ?
#
loop_
_entity_poly.entity_id
_entity_poly.type
_entity_poly.pdbx_seq_one_letter_code
_entity_poly.pdbx_strand_id
1 'polypeptide(L)'
;MPMLQASMQRRRWPVEWIHAPRGRRRRAALRTGTIGLAMRQGSRPAQSSDRRRTRRYVSRMLKKLSNRGEAFVHDLLAPAAARHKAEIYRKVRIGDVIDIDELGAKRLRSLGFTGHFDFVVTDEDHHPQFAIEFDGGGHDPKNDELKNEICRRADLALFRLDPGSSRLQIKQASFVAFLVDVWFYAQAFHRMQAEGSIAADEPFMMMSFLKPDAKNIFDSEFVYAFTARARLNRVVQSGDPFEHLNSASISMIGPDGQYAAFARHGDHVGRSRVSFKAITWGSLEAFEAARELSEFCHALAYHDLCDEIELGRDAPNAVRSLEAAREEIAHITAQGFRLVLGMGDTKQWY
;
A
#
# COMPACT_ATOMS: atom_id res chain seq x y z
N MET A 1 -8.12 -32.78 -13.78
CA MET A 1 -8.76 -31.78 -12.90
C MET A 1 -9.74 -30.99 -13.73
N PRO A 2 -11.05 -31.05 -13.48
CA PRO A 2 -12.01 -30.28 -14.26
C PRO A 2 -11.98 -28.82 -13.76
N MET A 3 -11.70 -27.89 -14.67
CA MET A 3 -11.90 -26.46 -14.45
C MET A 3 -13.37 -26.22 -14.11
N LEU A 4 -13.62 -25.63 -12.94
CA LEU A 4 -14.89 -25.01 -12.58
C LEU A 4 -15.22 -23.93 -13.62
N GLN A 5 -16.03 -24.28 -14.62
CA GLN A 5 -16.83 -23.30 -15.35
C GLN A 5 -17.98 -22.86 -14.44
N ALA A 6 -17.68 -21.94 -13.51
CA ALA A 6 -18.72 -21.21 -12.81
C ALA A 6 -19.51 -20.41 -13.85
N SER A 7 -20.80 -20.70 -13.94
CA SER A 7 -21.74 -19.94 -14.79
C SER A 7 -21.88 -18.51 -14.24
N MET A 8 -20.98 -17.62 -14.61
CA MET A 8 -21.16 -16.18 -14.43
C MET A 8 -22.22 -15.71 -15.44
N GLN A 9 -23.49 -15.92 -15.08
CA GLN A 9 -24.59 -15.18 -15.69
C GLN A 9 -24.29 -13.68 -15.55
N ARG A 10 -24.53 -12.92 -16.62
CA ARG A 10 -24.35 -11.47 -16.71
C ARG A 10 -25.21 -10.75 -15.66
N ARG A 11 -24.79 -10.73 -14.40
CA ARG A 11 -25.36 -9.85 -13.40
C ARG A 11 -24.71 -8.49 -13.60
N ARG A 12 -25.45 -7.57 -14.22
CA ARG A 12 -25.10 -6.16 -14.17
C ARG A 12 -25.18 -5.77 -12.69
N TRP A 13 -24.04 -5.53 -12.08
CA TRP A 13 -23.96 -4.88 -10.77
C TRP A 13 -24.82 -3.61 -10.81
N PRO A 14 -25.62 -3.32 -9.76
CA PRO A 14 -26.38 -2.07 -9.73
C PRO A 14 -25.38 -0.90 -9.79
N VAL A 15 -25.29 -0.28 -10.97
CA VAL A 15 -24.32 0.76 -11.35
C VAL A 15 -24.42 1.99 -10.45
N GLU A 16 -25.55 2.15 -9.76
CA GLU A 16 -25.83 3.28 -8.86
C GLU A 16 -24.94 3.32 -7.61
N TRP A 17 -24.29 2.22 -7.22
CA TRP A 17 -23.49 2.15 -5.99
C TRP A 17 -21.97 2.28 -6.18
N ILE A 18 -21.49 2.39 -7.43
CA ILE A 18 -20.06 2.50 -7.76
C ILE A 18 -19.83 3.76 -8.60
N HIS A 19 -20.19 4.92 -8.06
CA HIS A 19 -19.85 6.22 -8.65
C HIS A 19 -18.94 7.00 -7.69
N ALA A 20 -17.64 6.83 -7.87
CA ALA A 20 -16.66 7.80 -7.38
C ALA A 20 -16.89 9.14 -8.11
N PRO A 21 -17.04 10.28 -7.39
CA PRO A 21 -17.29 11.55 -8.03
C PRO A 21 -16.10 11.99 -8.89
N ARG A 22 -16.39 12.60 -10.03
CA ARG A 22 -15.39 13.16 -10.96
C ARG A 22 -14.58 14.27 -10.27
N GLY A 23 -13.40 13.92 -9.76
CA GLY A 23 -12.42 14.90 -9.30
C GLY A 23 -12.02 15.84 -10.45
N ARG A 24 -12.27 17.14 -10.30
CA ARG A 24 -11.82 18.18 -11.26
C ARG A 24 -10.29 18.13 -11.35
N ARG A 25 -9.76 17.65 -12.48
CA ARG A 25 -8.33 17.77 -12.82
C ARG A 25 -7.95 19.25 -12.88
N ARG A 26 -7.24 19.76 -11.87
CA ARG A 26 -6.51 21.03 -11.98
C ARG A 26 -5.31 20.80 -12.90
N ARG A 27 -5.35 21.34 -14.12
CA ARG A 27 -4.20 21.41 -15.02
C ARG A 27 -3.17 22.38 -14.43
N ALA A 28 -2.03 21.85 -13.98
CA ALA A 28 -0.85 22.67 -13.74
C ALA A 28 -0.22 23.02 -15.11
N ALA A 29 -0.18 24.31 -15.43
CA ALA A 29 0.49 24.81 -16.63
C ALA A 29 2.01 24.75 -16.44
N LEU A 30 2.68 23.88 -17.18
CA LEU A 30 4.13 23.91 -17.36
C LEU A 30 4.47 25.05 -18.32
N ARG A 31 5.05 26.13 -17.79
CA ARG A 31 5.69 27.17 -18.60
C ARG A 31 7.06 26.67 -19.04
N THR A 32 7.21 26.42 -20.34
CA THR A 32 8.49 26.29 -21.02
C THR A 32 9.12 27.67 -21.17
N GLY A 33 10.23 27.90 -20.47
CA GLY A 33 11.03 29.12 -20.56
C GLY A 33 12.29 28.86 -21.37
N THR A 34 12.36 29.46 -22.55
CA THR A 34 13.49 29.60 -23.46
C THR A 34 14.71 30.20 -22.75
N ILE A 35 15.89 29.58 -22.85
CA ILE A 35 17.17 30.18 -22.43
C ILE A 35 17.95 30.57 -23.68
N GLY A 36 18.05 31.88 -23.89
CA GLY A 36 18.96 32.52 -24.84
C GLY A 36 20.18 33.13 -24.14
N LEU A 37 21.34 32.90 -24.76
CA LEU A 37 22.67 33.51 -24.63
C LEU A 37 22.79 34.88 -23.92
N ALA A 38 23.85 35.05 -23.12
CA ALA A 38 24.90 36.07 -23.38
C ALA A 38 26.02 36.06 -22.31
N MET A 39 27.27 36.01 -22.78
CA MET A 39 28.47 36.41 -22.05
C MET A 39 28.46 37.92 -21.75
N ARG A 40 28.91 38.31 -20.56
CA ARG A 40 29.63 39.59 -20.34
C ARG A 40 30.45 39.54 -19.05
N GLN A 41 31.76 39.71 -19.21
CA GLN A 41 32.70 40.05 -18.14
C GLN A 41 32.58 41.54 -17.82
N GLY A 42 32.81 41.92 -16.55
CA GLY A 42 33.17 43.30 -16.21
C GLY A 42 32.69 43.80 -14.84
N SER A 43 33.68 44.05 -13.98
CA SER A 43 33.74 45.19 -13.06
C SER A 43 32.98 45.12 -11.72
N ARG A 44 33.76 44.89 -10.65
CA ARG A 44 33.45 45.18 -9.24
C ARG A 44 33.35 46.70 -9.00
N PRO A 45 32.46 47.13 -8.09
CA PRO A 45 32.83 48.17 -7.14
C PRO A 45 32.62 47.73 -5.69
N ALA A 46 33.37 48.42 -4.83
CA ALA A 46 33.55 48.18 -3.42
C ALA A 46 32.37 48.63 -2.54
N GLN A 47 32.29 47.98 -1.38
CA GLN A 47 31.82 48.50 -0.08
C GLN A 47 30.48 49.24 -0.03
N SER A 48 29.47 48.56 0.49
CA SER A 48 28.51 49.18 1.41
C SER A 48 28.35 48.28 2.64
N SER A 49 29.15 48.57 3.66
CA SER A 49 28.81 48.26 5.04
C SER A 49 27.50 48.97 5.39
N ASP A 50 26.61 48.24 6.03
CA ASP A 50 25.37 48.69 6.69
C ASP A 50 24.08 48.19 6.03
N ARG A 51 23.14 47.82 6.91
CA ARG A 51 21.75 47.37 6.67
C ARG A 51 21.57 45.94 6.18
N ARG A 52 21.68 44.99 7.11
CA ARG A 52 20.73 43.86 7.24
C ARG A 52 20.73 43.23 8.65
N ARG A 53 20.79 44.06 9.68
CA ARG A 53 20.20 43.76 11.00
C ARG A 53 18.73 44.15 10.93
N THR A 54 17.85 43.25 10.46
CA THR A 54 16.41 43.21 10.80
C THR A 54 15.73 42.09 10.02
N ARG A 55 15.65 40.92 10.66
CA ARG A 55 14.50 39.98 10.69
C ARG A 55 15.00 38.62 11.12
N ARG A 56 15.35 38.52 12.41
CA ARG A 56 15.57 37.22 13.06
C ARG A 56 14.72 37.12 14.33
N TYR A 57 13.47 37.53 14.22
CA TYR A 57 12.42 37.24 15.18
C TYR A 57 11.12 37.19 14.36
N VAL A 58 10.62 35.99 14.09
CA VAL A 58 9.35 35.47 14.62
C VAL A 58 9.27 33.98 14.23
N SER A 59 9.23 33.13 15.27
CA SER A 59 8.68 31.77 15.35
C SER A 59 9.67 30.80 16.02
N ARG A 60 9.83 30.92 17.34
CA ARG A 60 10.50 29.92 18.19
C ARG A 60 9.60 29.29 19.25
N MET A 61 8.33 29.69 19.34
CA MET A 61 7.36 29.02 20.23
C MET A 61 6.44 28.04 19.50
N LEU A 62 6.27 28.20 18.18
CA LEU A 62 5.43 27.30 17.39
C LEU A 62 6.29 26.17 16.85
N LYS A 63 5.87 24.94 17.10
CA LYS A 63 6.49 23.73 16.55
C LYS A 63 5.74 23.32 15.28
N LYS A 64 6.46 22.71 14.34
CA LYS A 64 5.83 22.05 13.21
C LYS A 64 4.96 20.91 13.74
N LEU A 65 3.68 20.89 13.37
CA LEU A 65 2.71 19.91 13.86
C LEU A 65 2.90 18.52 13.24
N SER A 66 3.75 18.40 12.22
CA SER A 66 3.98 17.14 11.54
C SER A 66 5.40 17.00 10.98
N ASN A 67 5.91 15.78 11.03
CA ASN A 67 7.16 15.42 10.39
C ASN A 67 6.98 15.20 8.85
N ARG A 68 8.09 15.04 8.13
CA ARG A 68 8.05 14.89 6.65
C ARG A 68 7.43 13.55 6.22
N GLY A 69 7.62 12.49 7.00
CA GLY A 69 7.08 11.16 6.71
C GLY A 69 5.56 11.14 6.87
N GLU A 70 5.03 11.66 7.96
CA GLU A 70 3.59 11.84 8.17
C GLU A 70 2.95 12.70 7.07
N ALA A 71 3.58 13.82 6.69
CA ALA A 71 3.07 14.65 5.60
C ALA A 71 3.01 13.86 4.27
N PHE A 72 4.03 13.05 3.99
CA PHE A 72 4.04 12.18 2.81
C PHE A 72 2.96 11.11 2.86
N VAL A 73 2.78 10.41 3.99
CA VAL A 73 1.71 9.40 4.16
C VAL A 73 0.33 10.04 4.00
N HIS A 74 0.12 11.22 4.58
CA HIS A 74 -1.11 11.98 4.40
C HIS A 74 -1.41 12.27 2.93
N ASP A 75 -0.41 12.72 2.16
CA ASP A 75 -0.57 13.03 0.74
C ASP A 75 -0.91 11.78 -0.09
N LEU A 76 -0.53 10.58 0.37
CA LEU A 76 -0.94 9.30 -0.23
C LEU A 76 -2.35 8.89 0.19
N LEU A 77 -2.72 9.10 1.46
CA LEU A 77 -4.03 8.72 2.00
C LEU A 77 -5.16 9.59 1.45
N ALA A 78 -4.97 10.91 1.40
CA ALA A 78 -6.02 11.87 1.03
C ALA A 78 -6.76 11.54 -0.27
N PRO A 79 -6.09 11.30 -1.41
CA PRO A 79 -6.79 10.94 -2.64
C PRO A 79 -7.48 9.57 -2.55
N ALA A 80 -6.93 8.61 -1.80
CA ALA A 80 -7.52 7.29 -1.63
C ALA A 80 -8.81 7.36 -0.79
N ALA A 81 -8.76 8.04 0.36
CA ALA A 81 -9.93 8.25 1.23
C ALA A 81 -11.05 9.01 0.49
N ALA A 82 -10.70 10.06 -0.26
CA ALA A 82 -11.67 10.85 -1.02
C ALA A 82 -12.46 10.02 -2.05
N ARG A 83 -11.91 8.93 -2.60
CA ARG A 83 -12.65 8.03 -3.51
C ARG A 83 -13.80 7.30 -2.83
N HIS A 84 -13.66 7.05 -1.52
CA HIS A 84 -14.64 6.37 -0.68
C HIS A 84 -15.48 7.36 0.15
N LYS A 85 -15.39 8.67 -0.15
CA LYS A 85 -15.96 9.77 0.65
C LYS A 85 -15.55 9.73 2.12
N ALA A 86 -14.40 9.12 2.39
CA ALA A 86 -13.80 9.02 3.70
C ALA A 86 -13.01 10.29 4.02
N GLU A 87 -12.95 10.63 5.29
CA GLU A 87 -12.14 11.74 5.80
C GLU A 87 -10.95 11.22 6.60
N ILE A 88 -9.88 12.03 6.66
CA ILE A 88 -8.65 11.69 7.39
C ILE A 88 -8.41 12.73 8.46
N TYR A 89 -8.35 12.26 9.69
CA TYR A 89 -8.00 13.06 10.84
C TYR A 89 -6.58 12.71 11.28
N ARG A 90 -5.80 13.73 11.60
CA ARG A 90 -4.38 13.58 11.96
C ARG A 90 -4.20 13.82 13.45
N LYS A 91 -3.31 13.05 14.09
CA LYS A 91 -2.98 13.22 15.51
C LYS A 91 -4.24 13.25 16.39
N VAL A 92 -5.20 12.35 16.13
CA VAL A 92 -6.45 12.26 16.91
C VAL A 92 -6.14 11.57 18.23
N ARG A 93 -6.61 12.14 19.34
CA ARG A 93 -6.46 11.52 20.65
C ARG A 93 -7.23 10.20 20.68
N ILE A 94 -6.64 9.16 21.27
CA ILE A 94 -7.25 7.81 21.30
C ILE A 94 -8.65 7.85 21.94
N GLY A 95 -8.82 8.61 23.04
CA GLY A 95 -10.11 8.75 23.71
C GLY A 95 -11.16 9.58 22.97
N ASP A 96 -10.83 10.17 21.82
CA ASP A 96 -11.82 10.79 20.92
C ASP A 96 -12.33 9.80 19.86
N VAL A 97 -11.71 8.61 19.79
CA VAL A 97 -12.00 7.56 18.80
C VAL A 97 -12.66 6.35 19.47
N ILE A 98 -12.23 6.03 20.69
CA ILE A 98 -12.61 4.83 21.42
C ILE A 98 -13.19 5.25 22.78
N ASP A 99 -14.26 4.58 23.21
CA ASP A 99 -14.74 4.71 24.58
C ASP A 99 -13.71 4.11 25.56
N ILE A 100 -12.96 4.99 26.20
CA ILE A 100 -11.89 4.61 27.12
C ILE A 100 -12.42 4.01 28.42
N ASP A 101 -13.66 4.27 28.80
CA ASP A 101 -14.23 3.74 30.05
C ASP A 101 -14.44 2.22 29.92
N GLU A 102 -14.67 1.72 28.70
CA GLU A 102 -14.80 0.29 28.39
C GLU A 102 -13.47 -0.49 28.42
N LEU A 103 -12.31 0.19 28.37
CA LEU A 103 -11.00 -0.49 28.30
C LEU A 103 -10.61 -1.25 29.58
N GLY A 104 -11.28 -0.96 30.71
CA GLY A 104 -11.13 -1.65 32.00
C GLY A 104 -9.80 -1.39 32.75
N ALA A 105 -8.66 -1.45 32.07
CA ALA A 105 -7.33 -1.31 32.67
C ALA A 105 -6.88 0.16 32.78
N LYS A 106 -6.44 0.59 33.98
CA LYS A 106 -5.98 1.97 34.25
C LYS A 106 -4.89 2.46 33.30
N ARG A 107 -3.95 1.58 32.92
CA ARG A 107 -2.84 1.94 32.01
C ARG A 107 -3.35 2.22 30.59
N LEU A 108 -4.31 1.42 30.09
CA LEU A 108 -4.93 1.64 28.79
C LEU A 108 -5.74 2.94 28.79
N ARG A 109 -6.53 3.19 29.84
CA ARG A 109 -7.25 4.47 30.01
C ARG A 109 -6.32 5.67 30.03
N SER A 110 -5.22 5.60 30.78
CA SER A 110 -4.22 6.66 30.85
C SER A 110 -3.61 6.96 29.48
N LEU A 111 -3.35 5.93 28.68
CA LEU A 111 -2.90 6.11 27.30
C LEU A 111 -4.02 6.66 26.42
N GLY A 112 -5.27 6.26 26.62
CA GLY A 112 -6.44 6.83 25.94
C GLY A 112 -6.52 8.36 26.04
N PHE A 113 -6.21 8.92 27.22
CA PHE A 113 -6.21 10.37 27.46
C PHE A 113 -5.02 11.13 26.88
N THR A 114 -3.87 10.46 26.69
CA THR A 114 -2.58 11.13 26.41
C THR A 114 -1.98 10.76 25.06
N GLY A 115 -2.32 9.58 24.56
CA GLY A 115 -1.89 9.02 23.30
C GLY A 115 -2.75 9.49 22.14
N HIS A 116 -2.17 9.46 20.95
CA HIS A 116 -2.81 9.86 19.71
C HIS A 116 -2.50 8.83 18.64
N PHE A 117 -3.44 8.61 17.73
CA PHE A 117 -3.19 7.95 16.45
C PHE A 117 -2.57 8.96 15.48
N ASP A 118 -1.59 8.55 14.67
CA ASP A 118 -1.04 9.44 13.64
C ASP A 118 -2.12 9.83 12.62
N PHE A 119 -2.92 8.84 12.19
CA PHE A 119 -4.07 9.03 11.32
C PHE A 119 -5.25 8.17 11.78
N VAL A 120 -6.45 8.72 11.65
CA VAL A 120 -7.72 7.99 11.74
C VAL A 120 -8.47 8.25 10.44
N VAL A 121 -8.87 7.18 9.77
CA VAL A 121 -9.73 7.26 8.58
C VAL A 121 -11.16 6.97 9.01
N THR A 122 -12.09 7.82 8.59
CA THR A 122 -13.52 7.69 8.89
C THR A 122 -14.33 7.38 7.64
N ASP A 123 -15.59 7.00 7.80
CA ASP A 123 -16.56 7.00 6.71
C ASP A 123 -17.11 8.41 6.42
N GLU A 124 -18.15 8.49 5.59
CA GLU A 124 -18.82 9.75 5.23
C GLU A 124 -19.61 10.39 6.39
N ASP A 125 -19.93 9.62 7.42
CA ASP A 125 -20.61 10.07 8.65
C ASP A 125 -19.61 10.39 9.79
N HIS A 126 -18.32 10.38 9.47
CA HIS A 126 -17.21 10.61 10.40
C HIS A 126 -17.05 9.53 11.49
N HIS A 127 -17.62 8.33 11.31
CA HIS A 127 -17.35 7.21 12.21
C HIS A 127 -15.96 6.62 11.92
N PRO A 128 -15.11 6.40 12.94
CA PRO A 128 -13.80 5.78 12.77
C PRO A 128 -13.91 4.40 12.14
N GLN A 129 -13.11 4.17 11.10
CA GLN A 129 -13.05 2.91 10.37
C GLN A 129 -11.77 2.15 10.69
N PHE A 130 -10.63 2.84 10.63
CA PHE A 130 -9.34 2.29 11.01
C PHE A 130 -8.35 3.39 11.36
N ALA A 131 -7.31 3.02 12.10
CA ALA A 131 -6.19 3.86 12.43
C ALA A 131 -4.92 3.45 11.66
N ILE A 132 -4.09 4.43 11.32
CA ILE A 132 -2.74 4.22 10.78
C ILE A 132 -1.73 4.87 11.71
N GLU A 133 -0.70 4.12 12.08
CA GLU A 133 0.52 4.60 12.74
C GLU A 133 1.67 4.57 11.74
N PHE A 134 2.42 5.67 11.65
CA PHE A 134 3.61 5.72 10.83
C PHE A 134 4.84 5.55 11.74
N ASP A 135 5.40 4.34 11.75
CA ASP A 135 6.55 3.94 12.57
C ASP A 135 7.85 4.59 12.07
N GLY A 136 8.01 5.87 12.40
CA GLY A 136 9.22 6.65 12.14
C GLY A 136 10.34 6.37 13.15
N GLY A 137 11.49 7.03 12.99
CA GLY A 137 12.55 6.97 13.99
C GLY A 137 12.12 7.63 15.31
N GLY A 138 12.15 6.87 16.41
CA GLY A 138 11.88 7.39 17.76
C GLY A 138 10.63 6.84 18.47
N HIS A 139 10.09 5.70 18.03
CA HIS A 139 8.92 5.08 18.67
C HIS A 139 9.29 4.40 20.00
N ASP A 140 8.42 4.51 21.00
CA ASP A 140 8.52 3.79 22.27
C ASP A 140 7.70 2.48 22.17
N PRO A 141 8.35 1.31 22.09
CA PRO A 141 7.65 0.03 21.90
C PRO A 141 6.60 -0.26 22.98
N LYS A 142 6.76 0.28 24.19
CA LYS A 142 5.80 0.06 25.28
C LYS A 142 4.47 0.74 25.03
N ASN A 143 4.46 1.89 24.37
CA ASN A 143 3.22 2.57 24.00
C ASN A 143 2.57 1.88 22.80
N ASP A 144 3.38 1.28 21.94
CA ASP A 144 2.91 0.55 20.78
C ASP A 144 2.09 -0.68 21.16
N GLU A 145 2.59 -1.48 22.10
CA GLU A 145 1.85 -2.63 22.64
C GLU A 145 0.52 -2.24 23.28
N LEU A 146 0.48 -1.11 23.99
CA LEU A 146 -0.75 -0.62 24.60
C LEU A 146 -1.75 -0.13 23.55
N LYS A 147 -1.31 0.59 22.51
CA LYS A 147 -2.18 0.97 21.37
C LYS A 147 -2.73 -0.26 20.68
N ASN A 148 -1.88 -1.25 20.45
CA ASN A 148 -2.28 -2.52 19.84
C ASN A 148 -3.39 -3.19 20.65
N GLU A 149 -3.23 -3.27 21.97
CA GLU A 149 -4.23 -3.84 22.87
C GLU A 149 -5.53 -3.02 22.90
N ILE A 150 -5.44 -1.68 22.91
CA ILE A 150 -6.61 -0.80 22.85
C ILE A 150 -7.42 -1.07 21.58
N CYS A 151 -6.76 -1.11 20.42
CA CYS A 151 -7.41 -1.34 19.13
C CYS A 151 -8.07 -2.72 19.05
N ARG A 152 -7.42 -3.78 19.56
CA ARG A 152 -8.03 -5.12 19.62
C ARG A 152 -9.29 -5.16 20.49
N ARG A 153 -9.29 -4.48 21.64
CA ARG A 153 -10.46 -4.44 22.53
C ARG A 153 -11.61 -3.64 21.95
N ALA A 154 -11.30 -2.59 21.21
CA ALA A 154 -12.27 -1.70 20.59
C ALA A 154 -12.74 -2.18 19.21
N ASP A 155 -12.26 -3.34 18.75
CA ASP A 155 -12.50 -3.84 17.38
C ASP A 155 -12.14 -2.83 16.28
N LEU A 156 -11.17 -1.95 16.55
CA LEU A 156 -10.71 -0.93 15.62
C LEU A 156 -9.48 -1.44 14.86
N ALA A 157 -9.57 -1.51 13.54
CA ALA A 157 -8.43 -1.90 12.72
C ALA A 157 -7.24 -0.93 12.91
N LEU A 158 -6.05 -1.51 13.04
CA LEU A 158 -4.82 -0.75 13.26
C LEU A 158 -3.72 -1.23 12.33
N PHE A 159 -3.27 -0.30 11.49
CA PHE A 159 -2.22 -0.51 10.50
C PHE A 159 -0.96 0.25 10.89
N ARG A 160 0.17 -0.43 10.93
CA ARG A 160 1.48 0.18 11.14
C ARG A 160 2.30 0.14 9.87
N LEU A 161 2.78 1.31 9.47
CA LEU A 161 3.57 1.52 8.26
C LEU A 161 4.96 1.99 8.63
N ASP A 162 5.97 1.35 8.07
CA ASP A 162 7.34 1.84 8.17
C ASP A 162 7.71 2.75 6.97
N PRO A 163 8.86 3.45 7.00
CA PRO A 163 9.29 4.31 5.91
C PRO A 163 9.54 3.58 4.58
N GLY A 164 9.73 2.26 4.61
CA GLY A 164 9.88 1.41 3.43
C GLY A 164 8.52 1.14 2.79
N SER A 165 7.59 0.55 3.53
CA SER A 165 6.27 0.18 3.01
C SER A 165 5.44 1.39 2.56
N SER A 166 5.54 2.51 3.27
CA SER A 166 4.86 3.75 2.88
C SER A 166 5.28 4.30 1.51
N ARG A 167 6.48 3.97 1.02
CA ARG A 167 7.02 4.45 -0.27
C ARG A 167 6.78 3.49 -1.43
N LEU A 168 6.27 2.29 -1.16
CA LEU A 168 5.99 1.31 -2.20
C LEU A 168 4.85 1.80 -3.09
N GLN A 169 5.07 1.68 -4.40
CA GLN A 169 4.08 2.06 -5.40
C GLN A 169 4.22 1.21 -6.66
N ILE A 170 3.08 0.89 -7.26
CA ILE A 170 2.96 0.29 -8.58
C ILE A 170 2.29 1.32 -9.48
N LYS A 171 3.05 1.92 -10.40
CA LYS A 171 2.61 3.03 -11.24
C LYS A 171 2.07 4.21 -10.40
N GLN A 172 0.75 4.37 -10.33
CA GLN A 172 0.07 5.44 -9.60
C GLN A 172 -0.60 4.96 -8.31
N ALA A 173 -0.58 3.66 -8.02
CA ALA A 173 -1.14 3.09 -6.81
C ALA A 173 -0.03 2.92 -5.76
N SER A 174 -0.09 3.69 -4.68
CA SER A 174 0.76 3.45 -3.52
C SER A 174 0.22 2.31 -2.68
N PHE A 175 1.09 1.61 -1.94
CA PHE A 175 0.67 0.58 -1.00
C PHE A 175 -0.27 1.14 0.08
N VAL A 176 -0.01 2.36 0.53
CA VAL A 176 -0.87 3.08 1.48
C VAL A 176 -2.28 3.30 0.91
N ALA A 177 -2.39 3.76 -0.34
CA ALA A 177 -3.68 3.92 -1.00
C ALA A 177 -4.39 2.57 -1.20
N PHE A 178 -3.63 1.53 -1.54
CA PHE A 178 -4.16 0.18 -1.70
C PHE A 178 -4.77 -0.36 -0.40
N LEU A 179 -4.17 -0.10 0.77
CA LEU A 179 -4.74 -0.49 2.06
C LEU A 179 -6.11 0.15 2.32
N VAL A 180 -6.24 1.45 2.01
CA VAL A 180 -7.52 2.16 2.11
C VAL A 180 -8.57 1.50 1.21
N ASP A 181 -8.19 1.19 -0.04
CA ASP A 181 -9.10 0.53 -0.98
C ASP A 181 -9.53 -0.85 -0.48
N VAL A 182 -8.58 -1.71 -0.08
CA VAL A 182 -8.87 -3.05 0.44
C VAL A 182 -9.88 -2.97 1.58
N TRP A 183 -9.68 -2.05 2.52
CA TRP A 183 -10.60 -1.86 3.64
C TRP A 183 -12.04 -1.55 3.21
N PHE A 184 -12.22 -0.49 2.41
CA PHE A 184 -13.56 -0.04 2.03
C PHE A 184 -14.26 -1.02 1.08
N TYR A 185 -13.53 -1.64 0.16
CA TYR A 185 -14.10 -2.68 -0.70
C TYR A 185 -14.46 -3.94 0.08
N ALA A 186 -13.66 -4.34 1.06
CA ALA A 186 -13.98 -5.48 1.93
C ALA A 186 -15.28 -5.25 2.71
N GLN A 187 -15.47 -4.06 3.28
CA GLN A 187 -16.73 -3.72 3.93
C GLN A 187 -17.91 -3.74 2.98
N ALA A 188 -17.76 -3.15 1.79
CA ALA A 188 -18.80 -3.19 0.77
C ALA A 188 -19.16 -4.63 0.40
N PHE A 189 -18.16 -5.49 0.25
CA PHE A 189 -18.34 -6.91 -0.03
C PHE A 189 -19.11 -7.65 1.08
N HIS A 190 -18.71 -7.48 2.35
CA HIS A 190 -19.40 -8.10 3.48
C HIS A 190 -20.85 -7.64 3.60
N ARG A 191 -21.11 -6.34 3.41
CA ARG A 191 -22.48 -5.82 3.37
C ARG A 191 -23.29 -6.49 2.27
N MET A 192 -22.73 -6.60 1.06
CA MET A 192 -23.38 -7.26 -0.07
C MET A 192 -23.65 -8.76 0.18
N GLN A 193 -22.77 -9.46 0.91
CA GLN A 193 -23.02 -10.83 1.34
C GLN A 193 -24.16 -10.90 2.38
N ALA A 194 -24.16 -10.01 3.38
CA ALA A 194 -25.20 -9.96 4.40
C ALA A 194 -26.59 -9.65 3.80
N GLU A 195 -26.64 -8.85 2.74
CA GLU A 195 -27.85 -8.53 1.96
C GLU A 195 -28.24 -9.63 0.95
N GLY A 196 -27.41 -10.67 0.77
CA GLY A 196 -27.64 -11.75 -0.19
C GLY A 196 -27.41 -11.38 -1.66
N SER A 197 -26.79 -10.23 -1.94
CA SER A 197 -26.41 -9.79 -3.28
C SER A 197 -25.24 -10.60 -3.86
N ILE A 198 -24.37 -11.08 -2.97
CA ILE A 198 -23.25 -11.99 -3.27
C ILE A 198 -23.42 -13.26 -2.43
N ALA A 199 -23.00 -14.40 -2.96
CA ALA A 199 -23.05 -15.66 -2.20
C ALA A 199 -22.14 -15.59 -0.97
N ALA A 200 -22.55 -16.18 0.14
CA ALA A 200 -21.80 -16.14 1.40
C ALA A 200 -20.44 -16.85 1.31
N ASP A 201 -20.27 -17.76 0.34
CA ASP A 201 -19.05 -18.50 0.06
C ASP A 201 -18.21 -17.89 -1.10
N GLU A 202 -18.68 -16.81 -1.73
CA GLU A 202 -17.87 -16.09 -2.72
C GLU A 202 -16.63 -15.50 -2.01
N PRO A 203 -15.41 -15.71 -2.53
CA PRO A 203 -14.22 -15.12 -1.95
C PRO A 203 -14.14 -13.64 -2.30
N PHE A 204 -13.65 -12.83 -1.35
CA PHE A 204 -13.28 -11.46 -1.67
C PHE A 204 -12.07 -11.44 -2.61
N MET A 205 -12.16 -10.65 -3.67
CA MET A 205 -11.07 -10.44 -4.62
C MET A 205 -11.07 -8.98 -5.08
N MET A 206 -9.97 -8.24 -4.86
CA MET A 206 -9.88 -6.84 -5.29
C MET A 206 -10.09 -6.67 -6.79
N MET A 207 -9.62 -7.64 -7.58
CA MET A 207 -9.77 -7.63 -9.03
C MET A 207 -11.23 -7.76 -9.51
N SER A 208 -12.16 -8.16 -8.65
CA SER A 208 -13.60 -8.21 -8.96
C SER A 208 -14.26 -6.83 -8.97
N PHE A 209 -13.61 -5.83 -8.37
CA PHE A 209 -14.10 -4.45 -8.39
C PHE A 209 -13.70 -3.76 -9.68
N LEU A 210 -14.72 -3.36 -10.44
CA LEU A 210 -14.57 -2.73 -11.75
C LEU A 210 -14.47 -1.22 -11.63
N LYS A 211 -13.77 -0.60 -12.59
CA LYS A 211 -13.77 0.85 -12.74
C LYS A 211 -15.19 1.36 -13.05
N PRO A 212 -15.53 2.60 -12.66
CA PRO A 212 -16.81 3.20 -13.01
C PRO A 212 -17.10 3.23 -14.53
N ASP A 213 -16.06 3.25 -15.37
CA ASP A 213 -16.14 3.27 -16.83
C ASP A 213 -15.79 1.92 -17.49
N ALA A 214 -15.81 0.82 -16.71
CA ALA A 214 -15.53 -0.52 -17.19
C ALA A 214 -16.46 -0.94 -18.33
N LYS A 215 -15.87 -1.43 -19.43
CA LYS A 215 -16.58 -2.01 -20.58
C LYS A 215 -16.55 -3.53 -20.58
N ASN A 216 -15.57 -4.10 -19.89
CA ASN A 216 -15.34 -5.54 -19.76
C ASN A 216 -15.29 -5.97 -18.30
N ILE A 217 -15.57 -7.25 -18.05
CA ILE A 217 -15.51 -7.88 -16.71
C ILE A 217 -14.09 -7.93 -16.12
N PHE A 218 -13.07 -7.54 -16.87
CA PHE A 218 -11.67 -7.48 -16.44
C PHE A 218 -11.12 -6.05 -16.40
N ASP A 219 -11.98 -5.04 -16.57
CA ASP A 219 -11.59 -3.62 -16.49
C ASP A 219 -11.50 -3.13 -15.03
N SER A 220 -10.81 -3.90 -14.19
CA SER A 220 -10.48 -3.53 -12.81
C SER A 220 -9.24 -2.64 -12.76
N GLU A 221 -9.16 -1.79 -11.74
CA GLU A 221 -7.93 -1.03 -11.43
C GLU A 221 -6.95 -1.83 -10.56
N PHE A 222 -7.37 -2.97 -10.01
CA PHE A 222 -6.61 -3.76 -9.03
C PHE A 222 -5.93 -5.01 -9.61
N VAL A 223 -5.77 -5.08 -10.93
CA VAL A 223 -5.11 -6.20 -11.64
C VAL A 223 -3.58 -6.06 -11.65
N TYR A 224 -2.99 -5.79 -10.50
CA TYR A 224 -1.56 -5.44 -10.39
C TYR A 224 -0.65 -6.54 -10.93
N ALA A 225 -0.81 -7.79 -10.46
CA ALA A 225 0.03 -8.91 -10.87
C ALA A 225 -0.12 -9.21 -12.37
N PHE A 226 -1.33 -9.17 -12.91
CA PHE A 226 -1.56 -9.32 -14.35
C PHE A 226 -0.86 -8.22 -15.16
N THR A 227 -0.92 -6.96 -14.72
CA THR A 227 -0.23 -5.88 -15.44
C THR A 227 1.29 -5.98 -15.36
N ALA A 228 1.83 -6.52 -14.26
CA ALA A 228 3.24 -6.78 -14.10
C ALA A 228 3.70 -7.95 -15.00
N ARG A 229 2.91 -9.03 -15.10
CA ARG A 229 3.16 -10.14 -16.05
C ARG A 229 3.05 -9.71 -17.51
N ALA A 230 2.12 -8.80 -17.83
CA ALA A 230 2.06 -8.19 -19.16
C ALA A 230 3.28 -7.31 -19.47
N ARG A 231 3.94 -6.72 -18.45
CA ARG A 231 5.26 -6.10 -18.62
C ARG A 231 6.32 -7.17 -18.88
N LEU A 232 6.35 -8.25 -18.08
CA LEU A 232 7.31 -9.34 -18.25
C LEU A 232 7.30 -9.90 -19.68
N ASN A 233 6.12 -10.17 -20.26
CA ASN A 233 6.00 -10.58 -21.67
C ASN A 233 6.71 -9.64 -22.65
N ARG A 234 6.54 -8.33 -22.46
CA ARG A 234 7.15 -7.32 -23.33
C ARG A 234 8.65 -7.25 -23.14
N VAL A 235 9.13 -7.46 -21.91
CA VAL A 235 10.55 -7.45 -21.60
C VAL A 235 11.22 -8.68 -22.19
N VAL A 236 10.66 -9.89 -22.03
CA VAL A 236 11.31 -11.14 -22.46
C VAL A 236 11.47 -11.24 -23.99
N GLN A 237 10.58 -10.65 -24.80
CA GLN A 237 10.69 -10.58 -26.27
C GLN A 237 10.88 -11.94 -26.98
N SER A 238 10.38 -13.05 -26.42
CA SER A 238 10.61 -14.41 -26.96
C SER A 238 9.91 -14.70 -28.29
N GLY A 239 8.98 -13.85 -28.74
CA GLY A 239 8.10 -14.14 -29.88
C GLY A 239 6.95 -15.11 -29.55
N ASP A 240 7.02 -15.82 -28.42
CA ASP A 240 5.92 -16.64 -27.88
C ASP A 240 5.03 -15.77 -26.96
N PRO A 241 3.73 -15.56 -27.30
CA PRO A 241 2.82 -14.81 -26.44
C PRO A 241 2.56 -15.47 -25.07
N PHE A 242 2.89 -16.75 -24.91
CA PHE A 242 2.70 -17.53 -23.69
C PHE A 242 3.94 -17.66 -22.82
N GLU A 243 5.06 -17.01 -23.18
CA GLU A 243 6.32 -17.15 -22.45
C GLU A 243 6.23 -16.72 -20.97
N HIS A 244 5.46 -15.68 -20.64
CA HIS A 244 5.16 -15.33 -19.24
C HIS A 244 4.39 -16.41 -18.46
N LEU A 245 3.85 -17.45 -19.10
CA LEU A 245 3.26 -18.58 -18.38
C LEU A 245 4.34 -19.49 -17.79
N ASN A 246 5.58 -19.40 -18.28
CA ASN A 246 6.75 -20.07 -17.71
C ASN A 246 7.28 -19.35 -16.46
N SER A 247 6.68 -18.22 -16.06
CA SER A 247 7.04 -17.54 -14.82
C SER A 247 6.37 -18.21 -13.62
N ALA A 248 7.10 -18.33 -12.51
CA ALA A 248 6.55 -18.75 -11.23
C ALA A 248 6.69 -17.63 -10.20
N SER A 249 5.76 -17.53 -9.25
CA SER A 249 5.88 -16.62 -8.12
C SER A 249 5.32 -17.22 -6.84
N ILE A 250 5.88 -16.80 -5.71
CA ILE A 250 5.38 -17.11 -4.37
C ILE A 250 5.30 -15.84 -3.53
N SER A 251 4.34 -15.79 -2.61
CA SER A 251 4.22 -14.80 -1.55
C SER A 251 4.15 -15.54 -0.23
N MET A 252 4.90 -15.04 0.74
CA MET A 252 4.99 -15.57 2.08
C MET A 252 4.64 -14.47 3.07
N ILE A 253 3.95 -14.85 4.14
CA ILE A 253 3.69 -13.97 5.28
C ILE A 253 4.52 -14.45 6.47
N GLY A 254 5.28 -13.54 7.04
CA GLY A 254 6.08 -13.73 8.24
C GLY A 254 5.32 -13.43 9.52
N PRO A 255 5.98 -13.64 10.67
CA PRO A 255 5.53 -13.07 11.93
C PRO A 255 5.31 -11.56 11.80
N ASP A 256 4.41 -11.03 12.62
CA ASP A 256 4.11 -9.60 12.68
C ASP A 256 3.60 -8.95 11.38
N GLY A 257 3.14 -9.73 10.39
CA GLY A 257 2.56 -9.19 9.15
C GLY A 257 3.59 -8.83 8.08
N GLN A 258 4.85 -9.26 8.21
CA GLN A 258 5.83 -9.10 7.14
C GLN A 258 5.42 -9.88 5.89
N TYR A 259 5.61 -9.32 4.70
CA TYR A 259 5.39 -10.01 3.43
C TYR A 259 6.71 -10.10 2.66
N ALA A 260 6.95 -11.27 2.08
CA ALA A 260 8.03 -11.51 1.14
C ALA A 260 7.45 -12.15 -0.11
N ALA A 261 7.77 -11.61 -1.28
CA ALA A 261 7.35 -12.17 -2.55
C ALA A 261 8.55 -12.36 -3.47
N PHE A 262 8.50 -13.43 -4.25
CA PHE A 262 9.52 -13.82 -5.21
C PHE A 262 8.85 -14.14 -6.54
N ALA A 263 9.47 -13.73 -7.65
CA ALA A 263 9.02 -14.02 -9.00
C ALA A 263 10.23 -14.47 -9.82
N ARG A 264 10.04 -15.47 -10.68
CA ARG A 264 11.09 -16.06 -11.51
C ARG A 264 10.64 -16.15 -12.96
N HIS A 265 11.58 -15.94 -13.88
CA HIS A 265 11.46 -16.35 -15.28
C HIS A 265 12.85 -16.76 -15.79
N GLY A 266 12.98 -18.00 -16.27
CA GLY A 266 14.29 -18.58 -16.61
C GLY A 266 15.23 -18.60 -15.41
N ASP A 267 16.41 -18.01 -15.53
CA ASP A 267 17.38 -17.89 -14.44
C ASP A 267 17.28 -16.55 -13.67
N HIS A 268 16.37 -15.66 -14.08
CA HIS A 268 16.18 -14.36 -13.45
C HIS A 268 15.19 -14.44 -12.29
N VAL A 269 15.50 -13.73 -11.21
CA VAL A 269 14.65 -13.67 -10.00
C VAL A 269 14.43 -12.23 -9.53
N GLY A 270 13.17 -11.82 -9.52
CA GLY A 270 12.71 -10.63 -8.81
C GLY A 270 12.25 -10.95 -7.41
N ARG A 271 12.40 -9.99 -6.49
CA ARG A 271 11.93 -10.10 -5.11
C ARG A 271 11.32 -8.80 -4.64
N SER A 272 10.44 -8.91 -3.66
CA SER A 272 9.93 -7.78 -2.90
C SER A 272 9.80 -8.16 -1.43
N ARG A 273 10.15 -7.24 -0.54
CA ARG A 273 9.88 -7.36 0.89
C ARG A 273 9.09 -6.14 1.32
N VAL A 274 7.93 -6.38 1.93
CA VAL A 274 7.05 -5.35 2.45
C VAL A 274 6.88 -5.63 3.93
N SER A 275 7.34 -4.70 4.76
CA SER A 275 7.09 -4.75 6.19
C SER A 275 5.90 -3.86 6.52
N PHE A 276 4.85 -4.48 7.02
CA PHE A 276 3.57 -3.87 7.35
C PHE A 276 3.00 -4.65 8.52
N LYS A 277 2.44 -3.99 9.53
CA LYS A 277 1.78 -4.71 10.61
C LYS A 277 0.30 -4.35 10.62
N ALA A 278 -0.55 -5.30 10.22
CA ALA A 278 -1.97 -5.26 10.59
C ALA A 278 -2.08 -5.88 11.98
N ILE A 279 -2.23 -5.05 13.00
CA ILE A 279 -2.32 -5.49 14.38
C ILE A 279 -3.65 -6.18 14.66
N THR A 280 -4.70 -5.67 14.03
CA THR A 280 -6.02 -6.23 13.91
C THR A 280 -6.68 -5.59 12.69
N TRP A 281 -7.55 -6.33 12.03
CA TRP A 281 -8.46 -5.86 10.99
C TRP A 281 -9.83 -5.46 11.58
N GLY A 282 -9.96 -5.42 12.91
CA GLY A 282 -11.22 -5.11 13.58
C GLY A 282 -12.35 -6.02 13.10
N SER A 283 -13.48 -5.42 12.73
CA SER A 283 -14.65 -6.12 12.20
C SER A 283 -14.38 -6.96 10.94
N LEU A 284 -13.21 -6.80 10.30
CA LEU A 284 -12.76 -7.57 9.15
C LEU A 284 -11.73 -8.66 9.51
N GLU A 285 -11.57 -9.10 10.76
CA GLU A 285 -10.57 -10.13 11.10
C GLU A 285 -10.81 -11.48 10.40
N ALA A 286 -12.05 -11.81 10.04
CA ALA A 286 -12.38 -13.01 9.27
C ALA A 286 -12.00 -12.94 7.77
N PHE A 287 -11.46 -11.81 7.33
CA PHE A 287 -11.18 -11.50 5.94
C PHE A 287 -9.83 -12.06 5.48
N GLU A 288 -9.77 -12.59 4.26
CA GLU A 288 -8.53 -13.06 3.62
C GLU A 288 -7.61 -11.91 3.14
N ALA A 289 -7.44 -10.84 3.93
CA ALA A 289 -6.60 -9.68 3.59
C ALA A 289 -5.18 -10.08 3.18
N ALA A 290 -4.64 -11.13 3.80
CA ALA A 290 -3.31 -11.64 3.51
C ALA A 290 -3.16 -12.06 2.03
N ARG A 291 -4.23 -12.55 1.41
CA ARG A 291 -4.23 -12.92 -0.01
C ARG A 291 -4.13 -11.69 -0.91
N GLU A 292 -4.94 -10.67 -0.65
CA GLU A 292 -4.96 -9.44 -1.45
C GLU A 292 -3.66 -8.63 -1.31
N LEU A 293 -3.10 -8.58 -0.11
CA LEU A 293 -1.77 -8.01 0.12
C LEU A 293 -0.68 -8.82 -0.60
N SER A 294 -0.84 -10.15 -0.66
CA SER A 294 0.08 -11.02 -1.41
C SER A 294 0.04 -10.78 -2.92
N GLU A 295 -1.12 -10.50 -3.50
CA GLU A 295 -1.26 -10.11 -4.91
C GLU A 295 -0.50 -8.81 -5.23
N PHE A 296 -0.62 -7.80 -4.35
CA PHE A 296 0.16 -6.56 -4.48
C PHE A 296 1.67 -6.84 -4.38
N CYS A 297 2.09 -7.70 -3.44
CA CYS A 297 3.49 -8.08 -3.27
C CYS A 297 4.03 -8.88 -4.47
N HIS A 298 3.23 -9.77 -5.06
CA HIS A 298 3.58 -10.47 -6.32
C HIS A 298 3.84 -9.47 -7.42
N ALA A 299 2.97 -8.48 -7.59
CA ALA A 299 3.15 -7.46 -8.61
C ALA A 299 4.46 -6.67 -8.42
N LEU A 300 4.84 -6.32 -7.18
CA LEU A 300 6.13 -5.73 -6.88
C LEU A 300 7.29 -6.66 -7.26
N ALA A 301 7.23 -7.95 -6.91
CA ALA A 301 8.27 -8.92 -7.26
C ALA A 301 8.41 -9.12 -8.78
N TYR A 302 7.30 -9.11 -9.53
CA TYR A 302 7.34 -9.12 -11.00
C TYR A 302 7.93 -7.83 -11.58
N HIS A 303 7.70 -6.69 -10.96
CA HIS A 303 8.35 -5.45 -11.36
C HIS A 303 9.87 -5.51 -11.16
N ASP A 304 10.34 -5.98 -9.99
CA ASP A 304 11.77 -6.24 -9.72
C ASP A 304 12.35 -7.24 -10.73
N LEU A 305 11.62 -8.32 -11.05
CA LEU A 305 12.05 -9.32 -12.04
C LEU A 305 12.26 -8.70 -13.42
N CYS A 306 11.34 -7.83 -13.86
CA CYS A 306 11.50 -7.14 -15.14
C CYS A 306 12.76 -6.26 -15.14
N ASP A 307 13.02 -5.56 -14.04
CA ASP A 307 14.19 -4.69 -13.89
C ASP A 307 15.49 -5.53 -13.88
N GLU A 308 15.49 -6.70 -13.23
CA GLU A 308 16.62 -7.66 -13.23
C GLU A 308 16.90 -8.25 -14.61
N ILE A 309 15.87 -8.57 -15.40
CA ILE A 309 16.04 -9.05 -16.80
C ILE A 309 16.62 -7.94 -17.67
N GLU A 310 16.12 -6.71 -17.54
CA GLU A 310 16.63 -5.55 -18.26
C GLU A 310 18.10 -5.28 -17.87
N LEU A 311 18.43 -5.30 -16.58
CA LEU A 311 19.79 -5.13 -16.08
C LEU A 311 20.73 -6.25 -16.56
N GLY A 312 20.27 -7.50 -16.57
CA GLY A 312 21.07 -8.66 -16.99
C GLY A 312 21.51 -8.62 -18.46
N ARG A 313 20.81 -7.87 -19.31
CA ARG A 313 21.22 -7.62 -20.70
C ARG A 313 22.46 -6.76 -20.78
N ASP A 314 22.58 -5.79 -19.87
CA ASP A 314 23.68 -4.83 -19.83
C ASP A 314 24.83 -5.32 -18.92
N ALA A 315 24.51 -6.11 -17.88
CA ALA A 315 25.45 -6.60 -16.87
C ALA A 315 25.06 -7.99 -16.33
N PRO A 316 25.41 -9.09 -17.03
CA PRO A 316 24.99 -10.45 -16.66
C PRO A 316 25.40 -10.88 -15.24
N ASN A 317 26.56 -10.40 -14.75
CA ASN A 317 27.07 -10.74 -13.43
C ASN A 317 26.36 -10.00 -12.27
N ALA A 318 25.47 -9.04 -12.58
CA ALA A 318 24.72 -8.29 -11.59
C ALA A 318 23.37 -8.95 -11.24
N VAL A 319 22.96 -9.98 -11.98
CA VAL A 319 21.66 -10.64 -11.83
C VAL A 319 21.66 -11.53 -10.59
N ARG A 320 20.57 -11.47 -9.83
CA ARG A 320 20.34 -12.38 -8.70
C ARG A 320 20.17 -13.84 -9.16
N SER A 321 20.93 -14.76 -8.57
CA SER A 321 20.80 -16.17 -8.87
C SER A 321 19.58 -16.80 -8.19
N LEU A 322 19.02 -17.84 -8.81
CA LEU A 322 17.96 -18.65 -8.23
C LEU A 322 18.38 -19.28 -6.89
N GLU A 323 19.62 -19.71 -6.78
CA GLU A 323 20.12 -20.35 -5.56
C GLU A 323 20.13 -19.38 -4.37
N ALA A 324 20.57 -18.13 -4.59
CA ALA A 324 20.50 -17.10 -3.55
C ALA A 324 19.05 -16.82 -3.12
N ALA A 325 18.10 -16.87 -4.05
CA ALA A 325 16.68 -16.71 -3.71
C ALA A 325 16.14 -17.90 -2.90
N ARG A 326 16.56 -19.14 -3.22
CA ARG A 326 16.19 -20.34 -2.45
C ARG A 326 16.76 -20.33 -1.05
N GLU A 327 18.03 -19.93 -0.90
CA GLU A 327 18.66 -19.72 0.40
C GLU A 327 17.89 -18.67 1.22
N GLU A 328 17.48 -17.56 0.57
CA GLU A 328 16.66 -16.52 1.19
C GLU A 328 15.30 -17.06 1.65
N ILE A 329 14.61 -17.82 0.81
CA ILE A 329 13.31 -18.45 1.11
C ILE A 329 13.45 -19.44 2.28
N ALA A 330 14.47 -20.29 2.26
CA ALA A 330 14.75 -21.22 3.35
C ALA A 330 15.03 -20.47 4.67
N HIS A 331 15.84 -19.40 4.60
CA HIS A 331 16.16 -18.57 5.74
C HIS A 331 14.91 -17.92 6.37
N ILE A 332 14.06 -17.28 5.57
CA ILE A 332 12.84 -16.64 6.10
C ILE A 332 11.81 -17.67 6.55
N THR A 333 11.74 -18.85 5.91
CA THR A 333 10.90 -19.96 6.37
C THR A 333 11.32 -20.40 7.78
N ALA A 334 12.63 -20.49 8.04
CA ALA A 334 13.15 -20.77 9.38
C ALA A 334 12.82 -19.66 10.41
N GLN A 335 12.51 -18.45 9.96
CA GLN A 335 12.02 -17.33 10.78
C GLN A 335 10.49 -17.36 10.98
N GLY A 336 9.79 -18.38 10.50
CA GLY A 336 8.35 -18.53 10.65
C GLY A 336 7.52 -17.95 9.51
N PHE A 337 8.14 -17.59 8.38
CA PHE A 337 7.37 -17.26 7.18
C PHE A 337 6.66 -18.49 6.62
N ARG A 338 5.41 -18.31 6.23
CA ARG A 338 4.57 -19.35 5.61
C ARG A 338 4.08 -18.91 4.23
N LEU A 339 3.99 -19.86 3.31
CA LEU A 339 3.43 -19.62 1.98
C LEU A 339 1.95 -19.20 2.09
N VAL A 340 1.58 -18.11 1.42
CA VAL A 340 0.20 -17.62 1.32
C VAL A 340 -0.36 -17.85 -0.08
N LEU A 341 0.42 -17.49 -1.10
CA LEU A 341 -0.02 -17.53 -2.48
C LEU A 341 1.13 -17.98 -3.38
N GLY A 342 0.85 -18.92 -4.28
CA GLY A 342 1.76 -19.37 -5.31
C GLY A 342 1.10 -19.31 -6.69
N MET A 343 1.86 -18.90 -7.70
CA MET A 343 1.45 -18.93 -9.10
C MET A 343 2.49 -19.67 -9.95
N GLY A 344 2.04 -20.47 -10.91
CA GLY A 344 2.90 -21.29 -11.76
C GLY A 344 3.44 -22.53 -11.03
N ASP A 345 4.57 -23.06 -11.50
CA ASP A 345 5.22 -24.23 -10.89
C ASP A 345 6.02 -23.83 -9.65
N THR A 346 5.38 -23.87 -8.50
CA THR A 346 5.99 -23.46 -7.23
C THR A 346 7.03 -24.44 -6.71
N LYS A 347 7.07 -25.68 -7.22
CA LYS A 347 8.06 -26.69 -6.81
C LYS A 347 9.49 -26.26 -7.11
N GLN A 348 9.66 -25.32 -8.04
CA GLN A 348 10.97 -24.79 -8.42
C GLN A 348 11.62 -23.93 -7.33
N TRP A 349 10.86 -23.50 -6.32
CA TRP A 349 11.37 -22.69 -5.21
C TRP A 349 11.91 -23.50 -4.03
N TYR A 350 11.69 -24.82 -4.01
CA TYR A 350 11.99 -25.69 -2.87
C TYR A 350 12.96 -26.82 -3.22
#